data_AF-A0A229GKL6-F1
#
_entry.id   AF-A0A229GKL6-F1
#
_cell.length_a   1.000
_cell.length_b   1.000
_cell.length_c   1.000
_cell.angle_alpha   90.00
_cell.angle_beta   90.00
_cell.angle_gamma   90.00
#
_symmetry.space_group_name_H-M   'P 1'
#
loop_
_entity.id
_entity.type
_entity.pdbx_description
1 polymer ?
#
loop_
_entity_poly.entity_id
_entity_poly.type
_entity_poly.pdbx_seq_one_letter_code
_entity_poly.pdbx_strand_id
1 'polypeptide(L)'
;MSRWLITLLALSIVSCTPVVQDENYGAGFVPVHEEFWGADNDTPYPFTASGEIGCSYHVEFGRGVFFAPMGFTDESYVGTPLNKAAANIIKVIGVTPNVPYSIKQGADLSEAREIGLKVCDEQRDMLEDGKNF
;
A
#
# COMPACT_ATOMS: atom_id res chain seq x y z
N MET A 1 4.95 64.48 -3.99
CA MET A 1 4.66 63.57 -2.85
C MET A 1 3.81 62.41 -3.38
N SER A 2 4.20 61.17 -3.05
CA SER A 2 3.51 59.85 -3.15
C SER A 2 2.86 59.46 -4.49
N ARG A 3 3.38 58.58 -5.35
CA ARG A 3 3.77 57.15 -5.17
C ARG A 3 2.58 56.26 -4.79
N TRP A 4 1.96 55.62 -5.78
CA TRP A 4 1.13 54.42 -5.60
C TRP A 4 1.43 53.45 -6.76
N LEU A 5 2.28 52.46 -6.45
CA LEU A 5 2.52 51.28 -7.29
C LEU A 5 1.47 50.24 -6.89
N ILE A 6 0.64 49.81 -7.84
CA ILE A 6 -0.25 48.66 -7.63
C ILE A 6 0.55 47.42 -8.01
N THR A 7 1.22 46.82 -7.03
CA THR A 7 1.80 45.48 -7.15
C THR A 7 0.67 44.45 -7.12
N LEU A 8 0.34 43.90 -8.28
CA LEU A 8 -0.49 42.69 -8.41
C LEU A 8 0.36 41.48 -8.00
N LEU A 9 0.21 41.03 -6.75
CA LEU A 9 0.70 39.73 -6.32
C LEU A 9 -0.21 38.67 -6.96
N ALA A 10 0.26 38.03 -8.03
CA ALA A 10 -0.37 36.82 -8.53
C ALA A 10 -0.03 35.68 -7.54
N LEU A 11 -0.93 35.42 -6.58
CA LEU A 11 -0.93 34.15 -5.85
C LEU A 11 -1.28 33.06 -6.86
N SER A 12 -0.26 32.39 -7.38
CA SER A 12 -0.42 31.08 -8.00
C SER A 12 -0.88 30.12 -6.91
N ILE A 13 -2.20 29.96 -6.82
CA ILE A 13 -2.84 28.89 -6.06
C ILE A 13 -2.43 27.59 -6.75
N VAL A 14 -1.40 26.93 -6.22
CA VAL A 14 -1.17 25.52 -6.50
C VAL A 14 -2.31 24.81 -5.79
N SER A 15 -3.37 24.50 -6.52
CA SER A 15 -4.37 23.56 -6.04
C SER A 15 -3.71 22.18 -6.05
N CYS A 16 -3.04 21.82 -4.95
CA CYS A 16 -2.83 20.41 -4.63
C CYS A 16 -4.23 19.83 -4.47
N THR A 17 -4.77 19.23 -5.53
CA THR A 17 -5.89 18.32 -5.37
C THR A 17 -5.39 17.23 -4.43
N PRO A 18 -6.04 16.99 -3.26
CA PRO A 18 -5.79 15.75 -2.57
C PRO A 18 -6.13 14.66 -3.58
N VAL A 19 -5.13 13.86 -3.97
CA VAL A 19 -5.41 12.58 -4.59
C VAL A 19 -6.24 11.86 -3.54
N VAL A 20 -7.54 11.79 -3.78
CA VAL A 20 -8.42 10.93 -3.03
C VAL A 20 -7.84 9.54 -3.28
N GLN A 21 -7.04 9.05 -2.34
CA GLN A 21 -6.86 7.61 -2.20
C GLN A 21 -8.28 7.13 -1.93
N ASP A 22 -8.89 6.53 -2.94
CA ASP A 22 -10.17 5.88 -2.80
C ASP A 22 -9.99 4.92 -1.62
N GLU A 23 -10.60 5.24 -0.47
CA GLU A 23 -10.54 4.42 0.76
C GLU A 23 -11.33 3.12 0.58
N ASN A 24 -11.25 2.55 -0.61
CA ASN A 24 -11.83 1.29 -0.98
C ASN A 24 -10.87 0.17 -0.59
N TYR A 25 -10.48 0.14 0.68
CA TYR A 25 -9.75 -0.97 1.28
C TYR A 25 -10.54 -2.29 1.19
N GLY A 26 -11.85 -2.21 0.87
CA GLY A 26 -12.69 -3.36 0.52
C GLY A 26 -12.30 -4.09 -0.78
N ALA A 27 -11.37 -3.55 -1.57
CA ALA A 27 -10.76 -4.26 -2.69
C ALA A 27 -9.70 -5.31 -2.25
N GLY A 28 -9.34 -5.32 -0.96
CA GLY A 28 -8.39 -6.29 -0.41
C GLY A 28 -6.91 -5.93 -0.57
N PHE A 29 -6.64 -4.70 -0.99
CA PHE A 29 -5.30 -4.15 -1.15
C PHE A 29 -5.31 -2.62 -1.02
N VAL A 30 -4.11 -2.04 -0.88
CA VAL A 30 -3.87 -0.59 -0.81
C VAL A 30 -2.83 -0.19 -1.84
N PRO A 31 -3.14 0.74 -2.76
CA PRO A 31 -2.15 1.27 -3.67
C PRO A 31 -1.12 2.13 -2.92
N VAL A 32 0.16 1.95 -3.21
CA VAL A 32 1.28 2.65 -2.57
C VAL A 32 2.23 3.22 -3.62
N HIS A 33 2.55 4.51 -3.48
CA HIS A 33 3.38 5.26 -4.40
C HIS A 33 4.41 6.10 -3.64
N GLU A 34 5.64 6.16 -4.15
CA GLU A 34 6.73 6.92 -3.52
C GLU A 34 6.40 8.41 -3.37
N GLU A 35 5.74 9.00 -4.37
CA GLU A 35 5.37 10.42 -4.39
C GLU A 35 4.41 10.82 -3.27
N PHE A 36 3.57 9.89 -2.81
CA PHE A 36 2.54 10.16 -1.79
C PHE A 36 2.87 9.53 -0.43
N TRP A 37 3.84 8.62 -0.36
CA TRP A 37 4.14 7.87 0.86
C TRP A 37 4.40 8.76 2.07
N GLY A 38 5.26 9.77 1.92
CA GLY A 38 5.65 10.66 3.03
C GLY A 38 4.55 11.63 3.49
N ALA A 39 3.37 11.64 2.85
CA ALA A 39 2.22 12.38 3.35
C ALA A 39 1.51 11.64 4.50
N ASP A 40 1.52 10.30 4.44
CA ASP A 40 0.73 9.43 5.31
C ASP A 40 1.59 8.53 6.22
N ASN A 41 2.93 8.56 6.06
CA ASN A 41 3.86 7.62 6.68
C ASN A 41 5.14 8.33 7.16
N ASP A 42 5.68 7.87 8.30
CA ASP A 42 6.87 8.43 8.94
C ASP A 42 8.19 7.77 8.46
N THR A 43 8.12 6.57 7.88
CA THR A 43 9.27 5.86 7.33
C THR A 43 9.50 6.20 5.85
N PRO A 44 10.72 6.04 5.29
CA PRO A 44 10.94 6.18 3.85
C PRO A 44 10.21 5.12 3.02
N TYR A 45 9.76 5.47 1.81
CA TYR A 45 9.08 4.54 0.90
C TYR A 45 9.93 3.27 0.65
N PRO A 46 9.43 2.07 1.00
CA PRO A 46 10.30 0.89 1.08
C PRO A 46 10.44 0.11 -0.22
N PHE A 47 9.65 0.39 -1.26
CA PHE A 47 9.62 -0.41 -2.49
C PHE A 47 10.38 0.24 -3.64
N THR A 48 10.87 -0.58 -4.58
CA THR A 48 11.60 -0.10 -5.77
C THR A 48 10.68 0.37 -6.91
N ALA A 49 9.37 0.18 -6.77
CA ALA A 49 8.34 0.61 -7.72
C ALA A 49 7.04 0.88 -6.97
N SER A 50 6.13 1.62 -7.62
CA SER A 50 4.73 1.73 -7.17
C SER A 50 4.02 0.39 -7.24
N GLY A 51 3.03 0.18 -6.38
CA GLY A 51 2.32 -1.10 -6.34
C GLY A 51 1.20 -1.13 -5.33
N GLU A 52 0.88 -2.32 -4.87
CA GLU A 52 -0.23 -2.62 -3.98
C GLU A 52 0.26 -3.44 -2.81
N ILE A 53 -0.20 -3.10 -1.60
CA ILE A 53 -0.04 -3.91 -0.40
C ILE A 53 -1.35 -4.67 -0.18
N GLY A 54 -1.30 -6.00 -0.26
CA GLY A 54 -2.45 -6.87 -0.12
C GLY A 54 -2.36 -7.81 1.08
N CYS A 55 -3.51 -8.33 1.49
CA CYS A 55 -3.62 -9.34 2.53
C CYS A 55 -4.01 -10.72 1.99
N SER A 56 -3.47 -11.77 2.61
CA SER A 56 -4.00 -13.14 2.52
C SER A 56 -4.07 -13.77 3.91
N TYR A 57 -5.05 -14.64 4.14
CA TYR A 57 -5.20 -15.36 5.40
C TYR A 57 -4.92 -16.84 5.24
N HIS A 58 -4.15 -17.40 6.16
CA HIS A 58 -3.94 -18.84 6.28
C HIS A 58 -4.25 -19.31 7.70
N VAL A 59 -4.98 -20.41 7.82
CA VAL A 59 -5.45 -20.95 9.11
C VAL A 59 -4.33 -21.22 10.12
N GLU A 60 -3.16 -21.67 9.64
CA GLU A 60 -2.02 -22.02 10.50
C GLU A 60 -1.06 -20.85 10.76
N PHE A 61 -0.91 -19.93 9.79
CA PHE A 61 0.13 -18.90 9.83
C PHE A 61 -0.43 -17.50 10.11
N GLY A 62 -1.75 -17.36 10.08
CA GLY A 62 -2.46 -16.11 10.25
C GLY A 62 -2.41 -15.21 9.02
N ARG A 63 -2.31 -13.91 9.27
CA ARG A 63 -2.41 -12.82 8.29
C ARG A 63 -1.08 -12.60 7.57
N GLY A 64 -1.01 -13.03 6.31
CA GLY A 64 0.10 -12.76 5.40
C GLY A 64 -0.08 -11.43 4.69
N VAL A 65 0.96 -10.61 4.67
CA VAL A 65 0.99 -9.33 3.94
C VAL A 65 1.96 -9.44 2.78
N PHE A 66 1.53 -8.99 1.60
CA PHE A 66 2.30 -9.07 0.36
C PHE A 66 2.37 -7.70 -0.33
N PHE A 67 3.44 -7.48 -1.08
CA PHE A 67 3.56 -6.37 -2.03
C PHE A 67 3.55 -6.89 -3.47
N ALA A 68 2.71 -6.32 -4.31
CA ALA A 68 2.68 -6.57 -5.75
C ALA A 68 2.95 -5.25 -6.50
N PRO A 69 3.96 -5.18 -7.38
CA PRO A 69 4.16 -4.00 -8.20
C PRO A 69 2.95 -3.74 -9.11
N MET A 70 2.72 -2.48 -9.44
CA MET A 70 1.60 -2.10 -10.31
C MET A 70 1.71 -2.83 -11.66
N GLY A 71 0.60 -3.46 -12.09
CA GLY A 71 0.57 -4.29 -13.31
C GLY A 71 1.01 -5.74 -13.12
N PHE A 72 1.36 -6.16 -11.90
CA PHE A 72 1.74 -7.54 -11.54
C PHE A 72 0.77 -8.12 -10.50
N THR A 73 -0.53 -7.96 -10.74
CA THR A 73 -1.59 -8.24 -9.75
C THR A 73 -2.51 -9.41 -10.14
N ASP A 74 -2.31 -10.01 -11.32
CA ASP A 74 -3.05 -11.20 -11.72
C ASP A 74 -2.58 -12.47 -10.99
N GLU A 75 -3.37 -13.55 -11.07
CA GLU A 75 -3.14 -14.81 -10.37
C GLU A 75 -1.85 -15.54 -10.77
N SER A 76 -1.19 -15.13 -11.86
CA SER A 76 0.10 -15.71 -12.28
C SER A 76 1.29 -15.12 -11.52
N TYR A 77 1.08 -14.01 -10.81
CA TYR A 77 2.10 -13.34 -10.03
C TYR A 77 1.99 -13.65 -8.53
N VAL A 78 3.15 -13.87 -7.93
CA VAL A 78 3.32 -14.07 -6.50
C VAL A 78 4.07 -12.85 -5.96
N GLY A 79 3.35 -12.04 -5.19
CA GLY A 79 3.91 -10.84 -4.56
C GLY A 79 5.04 -11.12 -3.58
N THR A 80 5.79 -10.06 -3.26
CA THR A 80 6.87 -10.12 -2.27
C THR A 80 6.27 -10.24 -0.85
N PRO A 81 6.66 -11.26 -0.06
CA PRO A 81 6.17 -11.39 1.32
C PRO A 81 6.78 -10.32 2.23
N LEU A 82 5.93 -9.59 2.97
CA LEU A 82 6.35 -8.52 3.87
C LEU A 82 6.47 -8.96 5.33
N ASN A 83 5.85 -10.08 5.71
CA ASN A 83 5.91 -10.62 7.07
C ASN A 83 6.16 -12.14 7.08
N LYS A 84 6.41 -12.69 8.29
CA LYS A 84 6.73 -14.11 8.45
C LYS A 84 5.57 -15.03 8.03
N ALA A 85 4.33 -14.61 8.25
CA ALA A 85 3.15 -15.36 7.83
C ALA A 85 3.11 -15.51 6.31
N ALA A 86 3.28 -14.41 5.57
CA ALA A 86 3.36 -14.40 4.11
C ALA A 86 4.45 -15.32 3.57
N ALA A 87 5.65 -15.27 4.17
CA ALA A 87 6.76 -16.15 3.79
C ALA A 87 6.44 -17.64 4.02
N ASN A 88 5.77 -17.97 5.13
CA ASN A 88 5.36 -19.34 5.43
C ASN A 88 4.26 -19.84 4.47
N ILE A 89 3.29 -18.98 4.14
CA ILE A 89 2.21 -19.29 3.19
C ILE A 89 2.82 -19.71 1.84
N ILE A 90 3.67 -18.86 1.27
CA ILE A 90 4.35 -19.12 0.00
C ILE A 90 5.14 -20.44 0.05
N LYS A 91 5.85 -20.69 1.16
CA LYS A 91 6.66 -21.90 1.33
C LYS A 91 5.80 -23.16 1.32
N VAL A 92 4.63 -23.15 1.95
CA VAL A 92 3.76 -24.34 2.03
C VAL A 92 3.02 -24.60 0.73
N ILE A 93 2.59 -23.56 0.01
CA ILE A 93 1.96 -23.73 -1.30
C ILE A 93 2.96 -24.04 -2.42
N GLY A 94 4.27 -24.03 -2.12
CA GLY A 94 5.32 -24.46 -3.04
C GLY A 94 5.58 -23.50 -4.20
N VAL A 95 5.26 -22.21 -4.04
CA VAL A 95 5.52 -21.18 -5.05
C VAL A 95 6.68 -20.27 -4.61
N THR A 96 7.17 -19.45 -5.53
CA THR A 96 8.20 -18.45 -5.25
C THR A 96 7.74 -17.08 -5.72
N PRO A 97 8.03 -15.99 -4.98
CA PRO A 97 7.80 -14.64 -5.48
C PRO A 97 8.46 -14.46 -6.85
N ASN A 98 7.72 -13.93 -7.82
CA ASN A 98 8.17 -13.80 -9.21
C ASN A 98 8.00 -12.38 -9.77
N VAL A 99 7.73 -11.40 -8.90
CA VAL A 99 7.61 -9.99 -9.28
C VAL A 99 8.99 -9.34 -9.44
N PRO A 100 9.22 -8.49 -10.48
CA PRO A 100 10.54 -7.94 -10.80
C PRO A 100 10.95 -6.76 -9.90
N TYR A 101 9.99 -6.14 -9.23
CA TYR A 101 10.20 -5.04 -8.29
C TYR A 101 9.80 -5.48 -6.88
N SER A 102 10.56 -5.03 -5.88
CA SER A 102 10.48 -5.57 -4.52
C SER A 102 10.93 -4.51 -3.52
N ILE A 103 11.57 -4.94 -2.44
CA ILE A 103 11.97 -4.11 -1.32
C ILE A 103 13.35 -3.47 -1.59
N LYS A 104 13.49 -2.17 -1.32
CA LYS A 104 14.78 -1.46 -1.32
C LYS A 104 15.69 -2.07 -0.24
N GLN A 105 16.99 -2.19 -0.54
CA GLN A 105 17.93 -2.77 0.41
C GLN A 105 17.96 -2.01 1.73
N GLY A 106 17.75 -2.72 2.85
CA GLY A 106 17.76 -2.13 4.19
C GLY A 106 16.53 -1.28 4.53
N ALA A 107 15.47 -1.35 3.72
CA ALA A 107 14.22 -0.62 3.99
C ALA A 107 13.56 -1.09 5.29
N ASP A 108 13.00 -0.14 6.02
CA ASP A 108 12.05 -0.46 7.09
C ASP A 108 10.70 -0.82 6.48
N LEU A 109 10.12 -1.92 6.94
CA LEU A 109 8.83 -2.45 6.48
C LEU A 109 7.75 -2.33 7.54
N SER A 110 8.02 -1.65 8.66
CA SER A 110 7.12 -1.50 9.80
C SER A 110 5.74 -1.00 9.37
N GLU A 111 5.66 0.18 8.78
CA GLU A 111 4.41 0.80 8.34
C GLU A 111 3.77 0.04 7.18
N ALA A 112 4.54 -0.42 6.20
CA ALA A 112 4.01 -1.23 5.10
C ALA A 112 3.32 -2.52 5.60
N ARG A 113 3.87 -3.17 6.63
CA ARG A 113 3.23 -4.33 7.26
C ARG A 113 1.97 -3.92 8.03
N GLU A 114 2.00 -2.80 8.74
CA GLU A 114 0.85 -2.30 9.50
C GLU A 114 -0.33 -1.97 8.58
N ILE A 115 -0.08 -1.26 7.49
CA ILE A 115 -1.06 -0.99 6.43
C ILE A 115 -1.68 -2.30 5.95
N GLY A 116 -0.86 -3.28 5.57
CA GLY A 116 -1.37 -4.57 5.09
C GLY A 116 -2.13 -5.37 6.14
N LEU A 117 -1.77 -5.26 7.43
CA LEU A 117 -2.53 -5.90 8.51
C LEU A 117 -3.88 -5.22 8.74
N LYS A 118 -3.97 -3.90 8.55
CA LYS A 118 -5.25 -3.17 8.60
C LYS A 118 -6.18 -3.63 7.49
N VAL A 119 -5.67 -3.81 6.26
CA VAL A 119 -6.41 -4.40 5.14
C VAL A 119 -6.97 -5.78 5.51
N CYS A 120 -6.18 -6.61 6.19
CA CYS A 120 -6.65 -7.93 6.64
C CYS A 120 -7.82 -7.83 7.63
N ASP A 121 -7.80 -6.84 8.52
CA ASP A 121 -8.87 -6.66 9.51
C ASP A 121 -10.16 -6.18 8.83
N GLU A 122 -10.06 -5.22 7.90
CA GLU A 122 -11.21 -4.73 7.13
C GLU A 122 -11.81 -5.84 6.24
N GLN A 123 -10.98 -6.67 5.60
CA GLN A 123 -11.46 -7.85 4.86
C GLN A 123 -12.22 -8.84 5.76
N ARG A 124 -11.72 -9.09 6.98
CA ARG A 124 -12.39 -9.98 7.93
C ARG A 124 -13.74 -9.40 8.34
N ASP A 125 -13.78 -8.12 8.68
CA ASP A 125 -14.99 -7.46 9.15
C ASP A 125 -16.08 -7.47 8.06
N MET A 126 -15.72 -7.22 6.78
CA MET A 126 -16.64 -7.37 5.65
C MET A 126 -17.19 -8.79 5.49
N LEU A 127 -16.37 -9.82 5.71
CA LEU A 127 -16.77 -11.22 5.64
C LEU A 127 -17.65 -11.65 6.83
N GLU A 128 -17.55 -10.97 7.96
CA GLU A 128 -18.38 -11.21 9.15
C GLU A 128 -19.71 -10.47 9.05
N ASP A 129 -19.71 -9.22 8.58
CA ASP A 129 -20.92 -8.42 8.38
C ASP A 129 -21.80 -8.96 7.24
N GLY A 130 -21.20 -9.47 6.17
CA GLY A 130 -21.92 -10.11 5.05
C GLY A 130 -22.56 -11.46 5.39
N LYS A 131 -22.28 -12.05 6.56
CA LYS A 131 -22.90 -13.31 7.03
C LYS A 131 -24.16 -13.11 7.87
N ASN A 132 -24.58 -11.87 8.10
CA ASN A 132 -25.76 -11.52 8.89
C ASN A 132 -27.06 -11.31 8.06
N PHE A 133 -27.11 -11.82 6.82
CA PHE A 133 -28.30 -11.79 5.95
C PHE A 133 -28.81 -13.20 5.61
#